data_AF-A0A0F4L8R4-F1
#
_entry.id   AF-A0A0F4L8R4-F1
#
_cell.length_a   1.000
_cell.length_b   1.000
_cell.length_c   1.000
_cell.angle_alpha   90.00
_cell.angle_beta   90.00
_cell.angle_gamma   90.00
#
_symmetry.space_group_name_H-M   'P 1'
#
loop_
_entity.id
_entity.type
_entity.pdbx_description
1 polymer ?
#
loop_
_entity_poly.entity_id
_entity_poly.type
_entity_poly.pdbx_seq_one_letter_code
_entity_poly.pdbx_strand_id
1 'polypeptide(L)'
;MTPKFRTNLGVIFMSKLSKQDKVEIYHLWHDYQISPAELSQRYRVGKTNINYLLALISRHGLAVLDQPFTAYTSNFKEQALRRIIVEHEPARRVSIDLGLKSSGMLYNWLREYRKNGYNIVNKQRGRPPHDQKRTADQTGKSSTQARERTLTPAELEAENRERIRKKIERLSRPADQEPQAAEIAQAVTQLRRELKVSVTFILDAINANPNLPHLSRSNYYYTLKKKDKEQDNREIMAEIKAIYEEHKHRYGYRRITAELRRRGLLVNHKKVQHLMNKLKLFGIVSKRWHKYSSYRGTQGPIKPDLIKRSFSAVYPNHKWYSDITEFKLKGQKTYLSPIIDGCTQEIVSYTISRSPNLKQTMDMLRKAWDKHPALNGLIFHTDQGWQYQNAQFQAWLKNHGISQSMSRKGNSLDDGLMAGFFGILKREMFYGFEKQFKNLTELEDAIRDYIEYYNQKRIKIKLKGLTPLEYRQLVLS
;
A
#
# COMPACT_ATOMS: atom_id res chain seq x y z
N MET A 1 1.65 -26.68 -21.25
CA MET A 1 0.94 -26.75 -19.95
C MET A 1 1.93 -26.45 -18.84
N THR A 2 1.81 -25.30 -18.18
CA THR A 2 2.68 -24.87 -17.07
C THR A 2 2.09 -25.29 -15.72
N PRO A 3 2.81 -26.02 -14.86
CA PRO A 3 2.35 -26.24 -13.49
C PRO A 3 2.68 -25.03 -12.61
N LYS A 4 1.67 -24.57 -11.87
CA LYS A 4 1.73 -23.47 -10.91
C LYS A 4 2.50 -23.89 -9.66
N PHE A 5 3.59 -23.20 -9.33
CA PHE A 5 4.23 -23.29 -8.02
C PHE A 5 3.50 -22.40 -7.00
N ARG A 6 2.89 -23.02 -5.99
CA ARG A 6 2.48 -22.36 -4.74
C ARG A 6 3.67 -22.36 -3.78
N THR A 7 4.24 -21.20 -3.50
CA THR A 7 5.29 -21.03 -2.48
C THR A 7 4.66 -20.84 -1.10
N ASN A 8 4.61 -21.91 -0.32
CA ASN A 8 4.49 -21.84 1.13
C ASN A 8 5.86 -21.46 1.72
N LEU A 9 6.09 -20.18 1.98
CA LEU A 9 7.23 -19.72 2.79
C LEU A 9 6.95 -19.95 4.28
N GLY A 10 7.05 -21.21 4.69
CA GLY A 10 7.22 -21.60 6.09
C GLY A 10 8.71 -21.65 6.42
N VAL A 11 9.15 -20.75 7.28
CA VAL A 11 10.54 -20.67 7.77
C VAL A 11 10.82 -21.87 8.69
N ILE A 12 11.61 -22.85 8.25
CA ILE A 12 12.01 -24.02 9.06
C ILE A 12 13.55 -24.07 9.13
N PHE A 13 14.06 -23.77 10.32
CA PHE A 13 15.43 -23.38 10.69
C PHE A 13 16.28 -24.58 11.17
N MET A 14 17.51 -24.78 10.67
CA MET A 14 18.72 -25.42 11.26
C MET A 14 18.64 -26.63 12.24
N SER A 15 17.48 -27.19 12.57
CA SER A 15 17.27 -28.26 13.55
C SER A 15 17.39 -29.66 12.95
N LYS A 16 17.55 -29.76 11.62
CA LYS A 16 17.65 -31.04 10.90
C LYS A 16 19.07 -31.57 10.79
N LEU A 17 20.08 -30.74 11.05
CA LEU A 17 21.49 -31.15 11.00
C LEU A 17 21.96 -31.58 12.39
N SER A 18 22.55 -32.76 12.47
CA SER A 18 23.23 -33.27 13.66
C SER A 18 24.47 -32.40 13.98
N LYS A 19 25.06 -32.56 15.17
CA LYS A 19 26.35 -31.90 15.48
C LYS A 19 27.42 -32.39 14.51
N GLN A 20 27.44 -33.69 14.23
CA GLN A 20 28.40 -34.31 13.33
C GLN A 20 28.29 -33.76 11.91
N ASP A 21 27.07 -33.57 11.40
CA ASP A 21 26.84 -33.01 10.06
C ASP A 21 27.41 -31.58 9.96
N LYS A 22 27.29 -30.78 11.04
CA LYS A 22 27.79 -29.40 11.06
C LYS A 22 29.31 -29.33 11.08
N VAL A 23 29.95 -30.26 11.80
CA VAL A 23 31.41 -30.42 11.81
C VAL A 23 31.89 -30.87 10.43
N GLU A 24 31.24 -31.87 9.85
CA GLU A 24 31.56 -32.36 8.50
C GLU A 24 31.40 -31.26 7.44
N ILE A 25 30.30 -30.51 7.45
CA ILE A 25 30.07 -29.37 6.54
C ILE A 25 31.21 -28.35 6.63
N TYR A 26 31.72 -28.08 7.84
CA TYR A 26 32.82 -27.15 8.03
C TYR A 26 34.13 -27.68 7.46
N HIS A 27 34.48 -28.95 7.71
CA HIS A 27 35.67 -29.58 7.14
C HIS A 27 35.61 -29.68 5.62
N LEU A 28 34.46 -30.07 5.05
CA LEU A 28 34.26 -30.11 3.61
C LEU A 28 34.44 -28.74 2.96
N TRP A 29 34.03 -27.66 3.64
CA TRP A 29 34.24 -26.30 3.15
C TRP A 29 35.67 -25.80 3.35
N HIS A 30 36.27 -26.03 4.53
CA HIS A 30 37.57 -25.48 4.91
C HIS A 30 38.74 -26.26 4.31
N ASP A 31 38.71 -27.59 4.42
CA ASP A 31 39.82 -28.47 4.06
C ASP A 31 39.73 -28.93 2.59
N TYR A 32 38.50 -29.19 2.12
CA TYR A 32 38.24 -29.70 0.76
C TYR A 32 37.72 -28.62 -0.21
N GLN A 33 37.62 -27.36 0.24
CA GLN A 33 37.21 -26.21 -0.57
C GLN A 33 35.87 -26.39 -1.31
N ILE A 34 34.97 -27.25 -0.79
CA ILE A 34 33.66 -27.50 -1.39
C ILE A 34 32.79 -26.24 -1.28
N SER A 35 32.15 -25.87 -2.38
CA SER A 35 31.37 -24.63 -2.43
C SER A 35 30.13 -24.69 -1.51
N PRO A 36 29.73 -23.56 -0.88
CA PRO A 36 28.48 -23.52 -0.11
C PRO A 36 27.21 -23.84 -0.91
N ALA A 37 27.26 -23.71 -2.24
CA ALA A 37 26.15 -24.08 -3.11
C ALA A 37 26.00 -25.61 -3.22
N GLU A 38 27.13 -26.31 -3.31
CA GLU A 38 27.18 -27.77 -3.36
C GLU A 38 26.82 -28.39 -2.01
N LEU A 39 27.34 -27.84 -0.90
CA LEU A 39 26.96 -28.24 0.46
C LEU A 39 25.45 -28.03 0.71
N SER A 40 24.88 -26.95 0.17
CA SER A 40 23.44 -26.69 0.24
C SER A 40 22.60 -27.79 -0.41
N GLN A 41 23.04 -28.30 -1.57
CA GLN A 41 22.37 -29.38 -2.28
C GLN A 41 22.56 -30.72 -1.56
N ARG A 42 23.81 -31.05 -1.17
CA ARG A 42 24.18 -32.31 -0.50
C ARG A 42 23.39 -32.54 0.79
N TYR A 43 23.30 -31.51 1.64
CA TYR A 43 22.62 -31.62 2.93
C TYR A 43 21.16 -31.16 2.90
N ARG A 44 20.63 -30.77 1.72
CA ARG A 44 19.25 -30.25 1.55
C ARG A 44 18.91 -29.11 2.51
N VAL A 45 19.88 -28.24 2.77
CA VAL A 45 19.75 -27.06 3.63
C VAL A 45 19.99 -25.82 2.78
N GLY A 46 19.16 -24.79 2.92
CA GLY A 46 19.29 -23.58 2.12
C GLY A 46 20.67 -22.91 2.26
N LYS A 47 21.24 -22.45 1.14
CA LYS A 47 22.58 -21.83 1.05
C LYS A 47 22.84 -20.73 2.09
N THR A 48 21.82 -19.91 2.42
CA THR A 48 21.94 -18.86 3.45
C THR A 48 22.23 -19.42 4.85
N ASN A 49 21.71 -20.61 5.17
CA ASN A 49 21.96 -21.27 6.45
C ASN A 49 23.35 -21.92 6.48
N ILE A 50 23.79 -22.52 5.38
CA ILE A 50 25.17 -23.02 5.23
C ILE A 50 26.15 -21.86 5.43
N ASN A 51 25.96 -20.76 4.70
CA ASN A 51 26.81 -19.56 4.84
C ASN A 51 26.77 -18.95 6.24
N TYR A 52 25.66 -19.08 6.97
CA TYR A 52 25.58 -18.61 8.35
C TYR A 52 26.33 -19.55 9.31
N LEU A 53 26.16 -20.86 9.15
CA LEU A 53 26.86 -21.88 9.94
C LEU A 53 28.38 -21.75 9.79
N LEU A 54 28.86 -21.65 8.55
CA LEU A 54 30.29 -21.48 8.26
C LEU A 54 30.83 -20.20 8.89
N ALA A 55 30.14 -19.07 8.73
CA ALA A 55 30.56 -17.80 9.35
C ALA A 55 30.54 -17.85 10.89
N LEU A 56 29.62 -18.61 11.48
CA LEU A 56 29.52 -18.79 12.93
C LEU A 56 30.70 -19.62 13.46
N ILE A 57 31.02 -20.74 12.81
CA ILE A 57 32.15 -21.61 13.18
C ILE A 57 33.48 -20.91 12.91
N SER A 58 33.64 -20.21 11.79
CA SER A 58 34.86 -19.43 11.53
C SER A 58 35.10 -18.32 12.55
N ARG A 59 34.04 -17.77 13.17
CA ARG A 59 34.17 -16.69 14.16
C ARG A 59 34.47 -17.18 15.57
N HIS A 60 33.88 -18.29 15.99
CA HIS A 60 33.88 -18.77 17.38
C HIS A 60 34.49 -20.17 17.57
N GLY A 61 34.96 -20.79 16.48
CA GLY A 61 35.41 -22.19 16.47
C GLY A 61 34.27 -23.20 16.60
N LEU A 62 34.62 -24.48 16.61
CA LEU A 62 33.64 -25.59 16.72
C LEU A 62 32.91 -25.62 18.07
N ALA A 63 33.49 -25.05 19.12
CA ALA A 63 32.92 -24.99 20.47
C ALA A 63 31.55 -24.25 20.53
N VAL A 64 31.27 -23.37 19.57
CA VAL A 64 29.97 -22.68 19.48
C VAL A 64 28.80 -23.65 19.26
N LEU A 65 29.08 -24.84 18.72
CA LEU A 65 28.08 -25.89 18.48
C LEU A 65 27.64 -26.58 19.78
N ASP A 66 28.44 -26.49 20.84
CA ASP A 66 28.22 -27.15 22.13
C ASP A 66 27.42 -26.31 23.14
N GLN A 67 27.13 -25.05 22.82
CA GLN A 67 26.35 -24.21 23.73
C GLN A 67 24.95 -24.81 23.95
N PRO A 68 24.45 -24.94 25.20
CA PRO A 68 23.09 -25.42 25.46
C PRO A 68 22.03 -24.44 24.91
N PHE A 69 20.75 -24.83 24.93
CA PHE A 69 19.68 -23.87 24.63
C PHE A 69 19.52 -22.91 25.81
N THR A 70 20.28 -21.83 25.81
CA THR A 70 20.29 -20.85 26.90
C THR A 70 19.08 -19.92 26.80
N ALA A 71 18.42 -19.69 27.94
CA ALA A 71 17.50 -18.58 28.09
C ALA A 71 18.32 -17.28 28.16
N TYR A 72 18.32 -16.51 27.09
CA TYR A 72 19.00 -15.21 27.07
C TYR A 72 18.33 -14.22 28.03
N THR A 73 19.12 -13.59 28.89
CA THR A 73 18.64 -12.59 29.86
C THR A 73 18.04 -11.37 29.15
N SER A 74 17.20 -10.60 29.84
CA SER A 74 16.63 -9.37 29.26
C SER A 74 17.73 -8.37 28.88
N ASN A 75 18.72 -8.19 29.76
CA ASN A 75 19.87 -7.31 29.54
C ASN A 75 20.68 -7.73 28.29
N PHE A 76 20.94 -9.03 28.11
CA PHE A 76 21.63 -9.52 26.91
C PHE A 76 20.86 -9.21 25.61
N LYS A 77 19.54 -9.40 25.62
CA LYS A 77 18.69 -9.05 24.46
C LYS A 77 18.69 -7.55 24.20
N GLU A 78 18.73 -6.74 25.25
CA GLU A 78 18.76 -5.28 25.15
C GLU A 78 20.03 -4.78 24.49
N GLN A 79 21.18 -5.26 24.96
CA GLN A 79 22.48 -4.94 24.36
C GLN A 79 22.54 -5.36 22.89
N ALA A 80 22.04 -6.56 22.56
CA ALA A 80 21.98 -7.03 21.17
C ALA A 80 21.08 -6.15 20.28
N LEU A 81 19.94 -5.67 20.81
CA LEU A 81 19.03 -4.79 20.08
C LEU A 81 19.57 -3.36 19.95
N ARG A 82 20.30 -2.86 20.95
CA ARG A 82 20.95 -1.55 20.93
C ARG A 82 21.97 -1.45 19.81
N ARG A 83 22.81 -2.46 19.61
CA ARG A 83 23.77 -2.52 18.47
C ARG A 83 23.08 -2.37 17.10
N ILE A 84 21.87 -2.89 16.95
CA ILE A 84 21.12 -2.78 15.69
C ILE A 84 20.39 -1.43 15.57
N ILE A 85 19.74 -0.99 16.65
CA ILE A 85 18.81 0.14 16.60
C ILE A 85 19.54 1.48 16.73
N VAL A 86 20.56 1.53 17.60
CA VAL A 86 21.31 2.75 17.93
C VAL A 86 22.60 2.83 17.13
N GLU A 87 23.37 1.74 17.06
CA GLU A 87 24.67 1.71 16.37
C GLU A 87 24.53 1.32 14.88
N HIS A 88 23.30 1.08 14.42
CA HIS A 88 22.95 0.74 13.03
C HIS A 88 23.72 -0.45 12.44
N GLU A 89 24.17 -1.38 13.29
CA GLU A 89 24.87 -2.57 12.82
C GLU A 89 23.93 -3.55 12.09
N PRO A 90 24.40 -4.23 11.01
CA PRO A 90 23.60 -5.24 10.33
C PRO A 90 23.27 -6.42 11.25
N ALA A 91 21.99 -6.72 11.42
CA ALA A 91 21.50 -7.78 12.33
C ALA A 91 22.16 -9.15 12.10
N ARG A 92 22.49 -9.51 10.85
CA ARG A 92 23.19 -10.76 10.55
C ARG A 92 24.60 -10.80 11.15
N ARG A 93 25.32 -9.66 11.14
CA ARG A 93 26.66 -9.51 11.71
C ARG A 93 26.60 -9.60 13.23
N VAL A 94 25.72 -8.82 13.86
CA VAL A 94 25.48 -8.87 15.32
C VAL A 94 25.11 -10.28 15.78
N SER A 95 24.27 -10.99 15.02
CA SER A 95 23.89 -12.38 15.32
C SER A 95 25.08 -13.36 15.29
N ILE A 96 26.02 -13.18 14.36
CA ILE A 96 27.24 -14.00 14.26
C ILE A 96 28.20 -13.63 15.39
N ASP A 97 28.42 -12.33 15.64
CA ASP A 97 29.31 -11.84 16.69
C ASP A 97 28.87 -12.34 18.08
N LEU A 98 27.57 -12.38 18.34
CA LEU A 98 27.00 -12.86 19.61
C LEU A 98 26.86 -14.39 19.70
N GLY A 99 27.28 -15.14 18.68
CA GLY A 99 27.25 -16.60 18.71
C GLY A 99 25.84 -17.21 18.61
N LEU A 100 24.85 -16.49 18.08
CA LEU A 100 23.47 -16.99 18.06
C LEU A 100 23.30 -18.17 17.09
N LYS A 101 22.65 -19.25 17.55
CA LYS A 101 22.42 -20.47 16.74
C LYS A 101 21.63 -20.26 15.45
N SER A 102 20.95 -19.13 15.30
CA SER A 102 20.14 -18.84 14.12
C SER A 102 20.09 -17.34 13.84
N SER A 103 20.34 -16.98 12.57
CA SER A 103 20.16 -15.62 12.06
C SER A 103 18.77 -15.05 12.31
N GLY A 104 17.74 -15.92 12.40
CA GLY A 104 16.36 -15.51 12.64
C GLY A 104 16.04 -15.14 14.08
N MET A 105 16.88 -15.51 15.04
CA MET A 105 16.63 -15.26 16.46
C MET A 105 16.59 -13.76 16.76
N LEU A 106 17.55 -13.02 16.22
CA LEU A 106 17.64 -11.57 16.41
C LEU A 106 16.55 -10.80 15.66
N TYR A 107 16.16 -11.25 14.46
CA TYR A 107 14.99 -10.71 13.75
C TYR A 107 13.68 -10.95 14.50
N ASN A 108 13.55 -12.09 15.19
CA ASN A 108 12.40 -12.38 16.04
C ASN A 108 12.39 -11.47 17.28
N TRP A 109 13.53 -11.24 17.93
CA TRP A 109 13.63 -10.29 19.05
C TRP A 109 13.30 -8.87 18.60
N LEU A 110 13.82 -8.40 17.46
CA LEU A 110 13.51 -7.07 16.89
C LEU A 110 12.01 -6.93 16.59
N ARG A 111 11.38 -7.99 16.06
CA ARG A 111 9.94 -8.03 15.79
C ARG A 111 9.13 -7.96 17.08
N GLU A 112 9.49 -8.73 18.10
CA GLU A 112 8.82 -8.71 19.40
C GLU A 112 9.00 -7.38 20.13
N TYR A 113 10.21 -6.81 20.09
CA TYR A 113 10.54 -5.50 20.66
C TYR A 113 9.69 -4.39 20.03
N ARG A 114 9.59 -4.35 18.70
CA ARG A 114 8.69 -3.41 18.00
C ARG A 114 7.21 -3.65 18.31
N LYS A 115 6.79 -4.91 18.40
CA LYS A 115 5.40 -5.28 18.68
C LYS A 115 4.96 -4.88 20.10
N ASN A 116 5.88 -4.89 21.06
CA ASN A 116 5.61 -4.60 22.47
C ASN A 116 5.91 -3.13 22.85
N GLY A 117 6.06 -2.24 21.87
CA GLY A 117 6.30 -0.81 22.14
C GLY A 117 7.70 -0.51 22.67
N TYR A 118 8.73 -1.17 22.14
CA TYR A 118 10.13 -1.03 22.54
C TYR A 118 10.43 -1.52 23.97
N ASN A 119 9.68 -2.53 24.43
CA ASN A 119 9.92 -3.21 25.70
C ASN A 119 10.30 -4.68 25.49
N ILE A 120 11.30 -5.17 26.25
CA ILE A 120 11.74 -6.57 26.21
C ILE A 120 10.89 -7.38 27.18
N VAL A 121 10.07 -8.29 26.64
CA VAL A 121 9.22 -9.18 27.44
C VAL A 121 9.82 -10.58 27.43
N ASN A 122 10.41 -11.01 28.55
CA ASN A 122 10.82 -12.40 28.71
C ASN A 122 9.60 -13.28 29.00
N LYS A 123 9.10 -13.99 27.97
CA LYS A 123 8.11 -15.04 28.16
C LYS A 123 8.81 -16.26 28.77
N GLN A 124 8.46 -16.66 29.97
CA GLN A 124 8.87 -17.97 30.47
C GLN A 124 8.20 -19.05 29.61
N ARG A 125 9.01 -19.95 29.04
CA ARG A 125 8.54 -21.16 28.37
C ARG A 125 8.70 -22.32 29.34
N GLY A 126 7.58 -22.81 29.87
CA GLY A 126 7.51 -24.01 30.72
C GLY A 126 6.07 -24.29 31.11
N ARG A 127 5.70 -25.57 31.17
CA ARG A 127 4.47 -26.04 31.83
C ARG A 127 4.66 -25.83 33.34
N PRO A 128 3.68 -25.32 34.11
CA PRO A 128 3.82 -25.29 35.56
C PRO A 128 3.91 -26.73 36.09
N PRO A 129 4.72 -27.00 37.12
CA PRO A 129 4.80 -28.34 37.73
C PRO A 129 3.45 -28.73 38.33
N HIS A 130 3.13 -30.02 38.21
CA HIS A 130 2.01 -30.65 38.90
C HIS A 130 2.43 -30.99 40.34
N ASP A 131 1.53 -30.69 41.28
CA ASP A 131 1.54 -31.00 42.72
C ASP A 131 2.61 -30.41 43.63
N GLN A 132 2.14 -29.60 44.59
CA GLN A 132 2.34 -29.88 46.00
C GLN A 132 1.05 -29.52 46.77
N LYS A 133 0.33 -30.55 47.22
CA LYS A 133 -0.57 -30.47 48.36
C LYS A 133 0.21 -29.90 49.56
N ARG A 134 -0.26 -28.81 50.15
CA ARG A 134 -0.14 -28.56 51.58
C ARG A 134 -1.45 -28.02 52.13
N THR A 135 -1.99 -28.84 53.02
CA THR A 135 -2.95 -28.59 54.08
C THR A 135 -2.50 -27.51 55.06
N ALA A 136 -3.48 -27.04 55.86
CA ALA A 136 -3.46 -26.05 56.97
C ALA A 136 -3.88 -24.65 56.46
N ASP A 137 -4.97 -24.04 56.93
CA ASP A 137 -5.37 -23.93 58.33
C ASP A 137 -6.89 -23.81 58.52
N GLN A 138 -7.38 -24.46 59.58
CA GLN A 138 -8.67 -24.21 60.20
C GLN A 138 -8.44 -23.25 61.38
N THR A 139 -8.99 -22.04 61.30
CA THR A 139 -9.35 -21.18 62.44
C THR A 139 -10.34 -20.16 61.88
N GLY A 140 -11.47 -19.78 62.44
CA GLY A 140 -12.17 -20.06 63.68
C GLY A 140 -13.42 -19.15 63.66
N LYS A 141 -14.55 -19.73 64.04
CA LYS A 141 -15.92 -19.21 64.34
C LYS A 141 -16.13 -17.69 64.48
N SER A 142 -17.28 -17.19 63.97
CA SER A 142 -18.49 -16.83 64.78
C SER A 142 -19.57 -16.20 63.88
N SER A 143 -20.65 -16.91 63.56
CA SER A 143 -22.01 -16.77 64.14
C SER A 143 -22.80 -15.50 63.76
N THR A 144 -23.78 -15.61 62.84
CA THR A 144 -25.18 -15.22 63.11
C THR A 144 -26.11 -15.98 62.16
N GLN A 145 -27.21 -16.50 62.68
CA GLN A 145 -28.11 -17.44 62.02
C GLN A 145 -29.00 -16.75 60.96
N ALA A 146 -28.89 -17.21 59.72
CA ALA A 146 -30.00 -17.32 58.78
C ALA A 146 -29.78 -18.65 58.02
N ARG A 147 -30.79 -19.53 58.02
CA ARG A 147 -30.73 -20.82 57.30
C ARG A 147 -30.71 -20.58 55.78
N GLU A 148 -29.54 -20.28 55.23
CA GLU A 148 -29.28 -20.43 53.78
C GLU A 148 -28.91 -21.88 53.51
N ARG A 149 -29.57 -22.52 52.54
CA ARG A 149 -29.15 -23.83 52.02
C ARG A 149 -27.71 -23.68 51.49
N THR A 150 -26.73 -24.23 52.21
CA THR A 150 -25.36 -24.32 51.70
C THR A 150 -25.36 -25.35 50.59
N LEU A 151 -25.52 -24.88 49.35
CA LEU A 151 -25.38 -25.71 48.15
C LEU A 151 -24.03 -26.41 48.20
N THR A 152 -24.03 -27.71 47.94
CA THR A 152 -22.81 -28.46 47.73
C THR A 152 -22.03 -27.86 46.56
N PRO A 153 -20.69 -28.04 46.49
CA PRO A 153 -19.90 -27.53 45.36
C PRO A 153 -20.43 -27.97 43.99
N ALA A 154 -21.03 -29.17 43.91
CA ALA A 154 -21.64 -29.70 42.70
C ALA A 154 -22.96 -28.99 42.34
N GLU A 155 -23.82 -28.71 43.33
CA GLU A 155 -25.07 -27.97 43.11
C GLU A 155 -24.81 -26.51 42.72
N LEU A 156 -23.79 -25.88 43.31
CA LEU A 156 -23.36 -24.53 42.94
C LEU A 156 -22.80 -24.50 41.51
N GLU A 157 -22.06 -25.53 41.09
CA GLU A 157 -21.57 -25.65 39.71
C GLU A 157 -22.72 -25.81 38.71
N ALA A 158 -23.71 -26.65 39.03
CA ALA A 158 -24.90 -26.85 38.22
C ALA A 158 -25.73 -25.56 38.08
N GLU A 159 -25.92 -24.83 39.19
CA GLU A 159 -26.63 -23.55 39.17
C GLU A 159 -25.87 -22.50 38.34
N ASN A 160 -24.55 -22.44 38.46
CA ASN A 160 -23.73 -21.53 37.65
C ASN A 160 -23.82 -21.86 36.15
N ARG A 161 -23.77 -23.14 35.77
CA ARG A 161 -23.95 -23.59 34.37
C ARG A 161 -25.31 -23.18 33.82
N GLU A 162 -26.37 -23.31 34.61
CA GLU A 162 -27.72 -22.92 34.20
C GLU A 162 -27.88 -21.41 34.06
N ARG A 163 -27.27 -20.62 34.96
CA ARG A 163 -27.23 -19.14 34.84
C ARG A 163 -26.46 -18.69 33.59
N ILE A 164 -25.33 -19.33 33.29
CA ILE A 164 -24.54 -19.06 32.07
C ILE A 164 -25.40 -19.36 30.83
N ARG A 165 -26.05 -20.52 30.79
CA ARG A 165 -26.94 -20.92 29.68
C ARG A 165 -28.04 -19.89 29.46
N LYS A 166 -28.84 -19.57 30.48
CA LYS A 166 -29.97 -18.62 30.36
C LYS A 166 -29.53 -17.24 29.86
N LYS A 167 -28.36 -16.76 30.29
CA LYS A 167 -27.86 -15.44 29.90
C LYS A 167 -27.38 -15.40 28.45
N ILE A 168 -26.75 -16.47 27.96
CA ILE A 168 -26.31 -16.58 26.56
C ILE A 168 -27.48 -16.90 25.63
N GLU A 169 -28.42 -17.74 26.05
CA GLU A 169 -29.63 -18.09 25.30
C GLU A 169 -30.52 -16.86 25.04
N ARG A 170 -30.62 -15.93 26.00
CA ARG A 170 -31.30 -14.63 25.81
C ARG A 170 -30.64 -13.72 24.78
N LEU A 171 -29.37 -13.97 24.43
CA LEU A 171 -28.64 -13.22 23.40
C LEU A 171 -28.74 -13.91 22.04
N SER A 172 -29.11 -15.19 21.99
CA SER A 172 -29.37 -15.91 20.75
C SER A 172 -30.65 -15.38 20.10
N ARG A 173 -30.52 -14.86 18.87
CA ARG A 173 -31.62 -14.34 18.05
C ARG A 173 -32.31 -15.50 17.29
N PRO A 174 -33.47 -15.27 16.63
CA PRO A 174 -34.10 -16.28 15.77
C PRO A 174 -33.11 -16.87 14.75
N ALA A 175 -33.38 -18.10 14.30
CA ALA A 175 -32.46 -19.04 13.64
C ALA A 175 -31.62 -18.52 12.45
N ASP A 176 -31.93 -17.34 11.91
CA ASP A 176 -31.24 -16.74 10.76
C ASP A 176 -30.17 -15.68 11.14
N GLN A 177 -29.98 -15.38 12.43
CA GLN A 177 -28.93 -14.44 12.89
C GLN A 177 -28.15 -15.00 14.08
N GLU A 178 -26.89 -15.38 13.85
CA GLU A 178 -25.96 -15.63 14.94
C GLU A 178 -25.64 -14.32 15.71
N PRO A 179 -25.62 -14.34 17.06
CA PRO A 179 -25.25 -13.19 17.85
C PRO A 179 -23.82 -12.72 17.54
N GLN A 180 -23.57 -11.41 17.57
CA GLN A 180 -22.24 -10.89 17.28
C GLN A 180 -21.25 -11.35 18.35
N ALA A 181 -20.08 -11.87 17.95
CA ALA A 181 -19.03 -12.33 18.86
C ALA A 181 -18.61 -11.28 19.92
N ALA A 182 -18.83 -9.99 19.66
CA ALA A 182 -18.63 -8.90 20.60
C ALA A 182 -19.63 -8.88 21.76
N GLU A 183 -20.92 -9.12 21.49
CA GLU A 183 -21.98 -9.17 22.50
C GLU A 183 -21.78 -10.37 23.44
N ILE A 184 -21.44 -11.54 22.86
CA ILE A 184 -21.12 -12.75 23.63
C ILE A 184 -19.87 -12.53 24.51
N ALA A 185 -18.83 -11.89 23.98
CA ALA A 185 -17.62 -11.59 24.76
C ALA A 185 -17.89 -10.62 25.92
N GLN A 186 -18.79 -9.65 25.75
CA GLN A 186 -19.24 -8.77 26.84
C GLN A 186 -20.02 -9.56 27.90
N ALA A 187 -20.95 -10.41 27.49
CA ALA A 187 -21.74 -11.26 28.38
C ALA A 187 -20.86 -12.22 29.20
N VAL A 188 -19.85 -12.85 28.57
CA VAL A 188 -18.86 -13.70 29.27
C VAL A 188 -18.06 -12.88 30.29
N THR A 189 -17.71 -11.64 29.97
CA THR A 189 -16.99 -10.75 30.90
C THR A 189 -17.86 -10.37 32.10
N GLN A 190 -19.15 -10.15 31.89
CA GLN A 190 -20.12 -9.87 32.94
C GLN A 190 -20.35 -11.10 33.84
N LEU A 191 -20.60 -12.28 33.25
CA LEU A 191 -20.78 -13.55 33.97
C LEU A 191 -19.56 -13.89 34.83
N ARG A 192 -18.34 -13.61 34.34
CA ARG A 192 -17.11 -13.78 35.12
C ARG A 192 -17.09 -12.93 36.40
N ARG A 193 -17.61 -11.70 36.33
CA ARG A 193 -17.69 -10.79 37.50
C ARG A 193 -18.79 -11.22 38.47
N GLU A 194 -19.96 -11.58 37.94
CA GLU A 194 -21.14 -11.97 38.73
C GLU A 194 -20.93 -13.30 39.46
N LEU A 195 -20.45 -14.33 38.76
CA LEU A 195 -20.31 -15.68 39.31
C LEU A 195 -18.93 -15.92 39.97
N LYS A 196 -17.98 -14.99 39.82
CA LYS A 196 -16.59 -15.11 40.31
C LYS A 196 -15.86 -16.39 39.86
N VAL A 197 -16.26 -16.97 38.72
CA VAL A 197 -15.67 -18.18 38.12
C VAL A 197 -14.64 -17.85 37.04
N SER A 198 -13.85 -18.84 36.63
CA SER A 198 -12.86 -18.67 35.56
C SER A 198 -13.52 -18.49 34.18
N VAL A 199 -12.85 -17.78 33.28
CA VAL A 199 -13.31 -17.65 31.87
C VAL A 199 -13.36 -19.02 31.19
N THR A 200 -12.44 -19.93 31.52
CA THR A 200 -12.43 -21.29 30.98
C THR A 200 -13.74 -22.01 31.32
N PHE A 201 -14.14 -21.97 32.59
CA PHE A 201 -15.37 -22.59 33.06
C PHE A 201 -16.62 -22.08 32.32
N ILE A 202 -16.70 -20.76 32.09
CA ILE A 202 -17.83 -20.17 31.36
C ILE A 202 -17.83 -20.64 29.90
N LEU A 203 -16.68 -20.66 29.24
CA LEU A 203 -16.58 -21.10 27.85
C LEU A 203 -16.88 -22.59 27.70
N ASP A 204 -16.44 -23.43 28.64
CA ASP A 204 -16.73 -24.86 28.65
C ASP A 204 -18.23 -25.11 28.84
N ALA A 205 -18.89 -24.34 29.71
CA ALA A 205 -20.34 -24.41 29.89
C ALA A 205 -21.13 -23.97 28.63
N ILE A 206 -20.63 -22.97 27.89
CA ILE A 206 -21.23 -22.53 26.62
C ILE A 206 -21.03 -23.59 25.55
N ASN A 207 -19.79 -24.05 25.36
CA ASN A 207 -19.42 -24.98 24.28
C ASN A 207 -19.93 -26.41 24.51
N ALA A 208 -20.30 -26.78 25.73
CA ALA A 208 -20.97 -28.04 26.04
C ALA A 208 -22.41 -28.12 25.53
N ASN A 209 -23.04 -26.98 25.18
CA ASN A 209 -24.40 -26.95 24.66
C ASN A 209 -24.37 -26.70 23.13
N PRO A 210 -24.80 -27.66 22.29
CA PRO A 210 -24.78 -27.52 20.84
C PRO A 210 -25.74 -26.43 20.32
N ASN A 211 -26.71 -26.00 21.12
CA ASN A 211 -27.67 -24.95 20.75
C ASN A 211 -27.15 -23.52 21.06
N LEU A 212 -25.95 -23.40 21.64
CA LEU A 212 -25.33 -22.12 21.95
C LEU A 212 -24.19 -21.80 20.98
N PRO A 213 -23.92 -20.51 20.72
CA PRO A 213 -22.84 -20.10 19.84
C PRO A 213 -21.48 -20.47 20.44
N HIS A 214 -20.73 -21.30 19.72
CA HIS A 214 -19.41 -21.76 20.15
C HIS A 214 -18.39 -20.62 20.18
N LEU A 215 -17.72 -20.41 21.31
CA LEU A 215 -16.71 -19.37 21.48
C LEU A 215 -15.39 -19.94 22.00
N SER A 216 -14.32 -19.79 21.21
CA SER A 216 -12.99 -20.15 21.67
C SER A 216 -12.39 -19.07 22.57
N ARG A 217 -11.56 -19.48 23.53
CA ARG A 217 -10.82 -18.56 24.42
C ARG A 217 -10.01 -17.53 23.64
N SER A 218 -9.40 -17.94 22.53
CA SER A 218 -8.66 -17.08 21.62
C SER A 218 -9.55 -15.98 21.04
N ASN A 219 -10.77 -16.34 20.63
CA ASN A 219 -11.74 -15.42 20.04
C ASN A 219 -12.30 -14.43 21.07
N TYR A 220 -12.56 -14.87 22.31
CA TYR A 220 -12.93 -14.01 23.43
C TYR A 220 -11.89 -12.89 23.67
N TYR A 221 -10.62 -13.25 23.86
CA TYR A 221 -9.57 -12.26 24.10
C TYR A 221 -9.24 -11.41 22.87
N TYR A 222 -9.36 -11.96 21.66
CA TYR A 222 -9.22 -11.21 20.42
C TYR A 222 -10.28 -10.11 20.30
N THR A 223 -11.53 -10.44 20.65
CA THR A 223 -12.66 -9.51 20.56
C THR A 223 -12.59 -8.42 21.63
N LEU A 224 -12.19 -8.77 22.86
CA LEU A 224 -11.93 -7.78 23.93
C LEU A 224 -10.76 -6.84 23.65
N LYS A 225 -9.71 -7.32 22.98
CA LYS A 225 -8.55 -6.50 22.59
C LYS A 225 -8.78 -5.67 21.34
N LYS A 226 -9.92 -5.86 20.66
CA LYS A 226 -10.30 -5.07 19.50
C LYS A 226 -10.71 -3.67 20.00
N LYS A 227 -9.72 -2.79 20.25
CA LYS A 227 -9.97 -1.35 20.43
C LYS A 227 -10.85 -0.86 19.29
N ASP A 228 -11.71 0.10 19.59
CA ASP A 228 -12.58 0.71 18.60
C ASP A 228 -11.75 1.50 17.57
N LYS A 229 -11.24 0.77 16.56
CA LYS A 229 -10.46 1.34 15.44
C LYS A 229 -11.27 2.37 14.67
N GLU A 230 -12.58 2.45 14.91
CA GLU A 230 -13.46 3.47 14.36
C GLU A 230 -12.97 4.87 14.79
N GLN A 231 -12.66 5.08 16.08
CA GLN A 231 -12.20 6.35 16.63
C GLN A 231 -10.85 6.76 16.01
N ASP A 232 -9.86 5.84 15.98
CA ASP A 232 -8.53 6.05 15.39
C ASP A 232 -8.57 6.35 13.88
N ASN A 233 -9.69 6.05 13.21
CA ASN A 233 -9.86 6.29 11.78
C ASN A 233 -10.71 7.52 11.47
N ARG A 234 -11.38 8.15 12.45
CA ARG A 234 -12.29 9.29 12.21
C ARG A 234 -11.56 10.45 11.54
N GLU A 235 -10.40 10.84 12.08
CA GLU A 235 -9.58 11.93 11.54
C GLU A 235 -9.13 11.62 10.11
N ILE A 236 -8.60 10.41 9.88
CA ILE A 236 -8.16 9.99 8.53
C ILE A 236 -9.34 9.94 7.56
N MET A 237 -10.52 9.48 8.00
CA MET A 237 -11.72 9.46 7.16
C MET A 237 -12.22 10.86 6.82
N ALA A 238 -12.16 11.80 7.78
CA ALA A 238 -12.49 13.21 7.53
C ALA A 238 -11.54 13.82 6.51
N GLU A 239 -10.23 13.58 6.65
CA GLU A 239 -9.24 14.10 5.72
C GLU A 239 -9.34 13.47 4.32
N ILE A 240 -9.64 12.17 4.24
CA ILE A 240 -9.95 11.49 2.97
C ILE A 240 -11.13 12.18 2.27
N LYS A 241 -12.20 12.52 3.00
CA LYS A 241 -13.36 13.22 2.44
C LYS A 241 -13.00 14.63 1.97
N ALA A 242 -12.26 15.38 2.78
CA ALA A 242 -11.82 16.73 2.42
C ALA A 242 -11.01 16.74 1.12
N ILE A 243 -10.00 15.87 1.01
CA ILE A 243 -9.20 15.69 -0.22
C ILE A 243 -10.09 15.28 -1.40
N TYR A 244 -11.05 14.38 -1.16
CA TYR A 244 -11.93 13.89 -2.21
C TYR A 244 -12.82 15.01 -2.79
N GLU A 245 -13.41 15.85 -1.93
CA GLU A 245 -14.20 17.01 -2.33
C GLU A 245 -13.35 18.09 -3.01
N GLU A 246 -12.20 18.43 -2.44
CA GLU A 246 -11.26 19.42 -2.99
C GLU A 246 -10.85 19.08 -4.44
N HIS A 247 -10.60 17.79 -4.70
CA HIS A 247 -10.24 17.31 -6.03
C HIS A 247 -11.45 16.96 -6.90
N LYS A 248 -12.65 17.47 -6.56
CA LYS A 248 -13.92 17.27 -7.31
C LYS A 248 -14.17 15.80 -7.63
N HIS A 249 -13.92 14.93 -6.65
CA HIS A 249 -14.12 13.47 -6.73
C HIS A 249 -13.21 12.75 -7.75
N ARG A 250 -12.20 13.44 -8.31
CA ARG A 250 -11.33 12.90 -9.36
C ARG A 250 -10.32 11.89 -8.81
N TYR A 251 -9.98 11.96 -7.53
CA TYR A 251 -8.90 11.17 -6.93
C TYR A 251 -9.38 9.80 -6.45
N GLY A 252 -8.65 8.77 -6.86
CA GLY A 252 -8.73 7.43 -6.27
C GLY A 252 -7.71 7.25 -5.15
N TYR A 253 -7.77 6.11 -4.44
CA TYR A 253 -6.98 5.86 -3.23
C TYR A 253 -5.48 6.12 -3.36
N ARG A 254 -4.86 5.90 -4.52
CA ARG A 254 -3.43 6.16 -4.74
C ARG A 254 -3.10 7.66 -4.65
N ARG A 255 -3.92 8.50 -5.29
CA ARG A 255 -3.73 9.96 -5.27
C ARG A 255 -4.11 10.53 -3.90
N ILE A 256 -5.20 10.04 -3.30
CA ILE A 256 -5.53 10.42 -1.92
C ILE A 256 -4.42 10.02 -0.94
N THR A 257 -3.82 8.84 -1.08
CA THR A 257 -2.69 8.44 -0.22
C THR A 257 -1.49 9.37 -0.40
N ALA A 258 -1.18 9.76 -1.63
CA ALA A 258 -0.08 10.68 -1.88
C ALA A 258 -0.38 12.07 -1.29
N GLU A 259 -1.60 12.57 -1.44
CA GLU A 259 -2.03 13.86 -0.90
C GLU A 259 -2.05 13.85 0.65
N LEU A 260 -2.55 12.79 1.28
CA LEU A 260 -2.47 12.60 2.74
C LEU A 260 -1.03 12.70 3.24
N ARG A 261 -0.07 12.11 2.53
CA ARG A 261 1.36 12.19 2.89
C ARG A 261 1.92 13.59 2.73
N ARG A 262 1.48 14.34 1.72
CA ARG A 262 1.85 15.76 1.55
C ARG A 262 1.35 16.60 2.72
N ARG A 263 0.19 16.25 3.29
CA ARG A 263 -0.37 16.85 4.52
C ARG A 263 0.23 16.30 5.82
N GLY A 264 1.31 15.53 5.76
CA GLY A 264 1.99 14.97 6.93
C GLY A 264 1.39 13.68 7.49
N LEU A 265 0.30 13.16 6.92
CA LEU A 265 -0.35 11.93 7.37
C LEU A 265 0.23 10.69 6.68
N LEU A 266 1.12 9.98 7.38
CA LEU A 266 1.76 8.76 6.89
C LEU A 266 0.83 7.54 6.99
N VAL A 267 -0.10 7.42 6.05
CA VAL A 267 -1.05 6.31 5.97
C VAL A 267 -0.65 5.31 4.86
N ASN A 268 -0.82 4.02 5.13
CA ASN A 268 -0.62 2.97 4.13
C ASN A 268 -1.77 2.99 3.10
N HIS A 269 -1.43 2.88 1.80
CA HIS A 269 -2.41 2.89 0.71
C HIS A 269 -3.52 1.84 0.84
N LYS A 270 -3.25 0.67 1.46
CA LYS A 270 -4.27 -0.36 1.71
C LYS A 270 -5.30 0.10 2.75
N LYS A 271 -4.86 0.84 3.76
CA LYS A 271 -5.75 1.43 4.77
C LYS A 271 -6.62 2.51 4.14
N VAL A 272 -6.02 3.40 3.32
CA VAL A 272 -6.78 4.40 2.56
C VAL A 272 -7.81 3.75 1.65
N GLN A 273 -7.43 2.71 0.90
CA GLN A 273 -8.35 1.97 0.03
C GLN A 273 -9.51 1.35 0.82
N HIS A 274 -9.22 0.71 1.95
CA HIS A 274 -10.26 0.13 2.81
C HIS A 274 -11.23 1.20 3.34
N LEU A 275 -10.71 2.34 3.82
CA LEU A 275 -11.53 3.44 4.32
C LEU A 275 -12.37 4.10 3.22
N MET A 276 -11.81 4.34 2.04
CA MET A 276 -12.57 4.83 0.89
C MET A 276 -13.70 3.88 0.50
N ASN A 277 -13.45 2.56 0.50
CA ASN A 277 -14.49 1.56 0.24
C ASN A 277 -15.59 1.60 1.31
N LYS A 278 -15.22 1.73 2.60
CA LYS A 278 -16.18 1.88 3.71
C LYS A 278 -17.05 3.14 3.54
N LEU A 279 -16.45 4.24 3.08
CA LEU A 279 -17.13 5.50 2.83
C LEU A 279 -17.85 5.56 1.47
N LYS A 280 -17.75 4.50 0.65
CA LYS A 280 -18.26 4.45 -0.74
C LYS A 280 -17.74 5.59 -1.64
N LEU A 281 -16.50 6.02 -1.42
CA LEU A 281 -15.83 7.04 -2.22
C LEU A 281 -15.03 6.39 -3.35
N PHE A 282 -15.40 6.70 -4.60
CA PHE A 282 -14.78 6.11 -5.78
C PHE A 282 -14.32 7.19 -6.74
N GLY A 283 -13.01 7.31 -6.95
CA GLY A 283 -12.48 8.23 -7.95
C GLY A 283 -12.94 7.88 -9.36
N ILE A 284 -12.99 8.88 -10.24
CA ILE A 284 -13.45 8.71 -11.63
C ILE A 284 -12.59 7.65 -12.37
N VAL A 285 -13.22 6.53 -12.74
CA VAL A 285 -12.60 5.41 -13.47
C VAL A 285 -12.80 5.55 -14.97
N SER A 286 -11.81 5.13 -15.75
CA SER A 286 -11.92 5.11 -17.21
C SER A 286 -12.91 4.05 -17.68
N LYS A 287 -14.01 4.48 -18.30
CA LYS A 287 -14.72 3.62 -19.26
C LYS A 287 -13.85 3.52 -20.53
N ARG A 288 -13.79 2.33 -21.13
CA ARG A 288 -13.16 2.16 -22.46
C ARG A 288 -14.05 2.85 -23.49
N TRP A 289 -13.47 3.73 -24.32
CA TRP A 289 -14.16 4.36 -25.44
C TRP A 289 -13.36 4.21 -26.74
N HIS A 290 -14.09 4.21 -27.85
CA HIS A 290 -13.67 3.76 -29.18
C HIS A 290 -12.72 4.73 -29.91
N LYS A 291 -12.07 4.22 -30.97
CA LYS A 291 -11.07 4.92 -31.79
C LYS A 291 -11.71 6.04 -32.62
N TYR A 292 -11.09 7.22 -32.63
CA TYR A 292 -11.38 8.36 -33.52
C TYR A 292 -10.22 8.54 -34.50
N SER A 293 -10.49 8.95 -35.74
CA SER A 293 -9.48 9.27 -36.77
C SER A 293 -9.90 10.55 -37.51
N SER A 294 -9.00 11.54 -37.55
CA SER A 294 -9.19 12.88 -38.15
C SER A 294 -8.57 13.01 -39.57
N TYR A 295 -8.07 11.92 -40.15
CA TYR A 295 -7.28 11.95 -41.39
C TYR A 295 -8.08 12.45 -42.61
N ARG A 296 -7.55 13.46 -43.33
CA ARG A 296 -8.16 14.06 -44.53
C ARG A 296 -7.24 14.14 -45.78
N GLY A 297 -6.18 13.34 -45.84
CA GLY A 297 -5.24 13.31 -46.99
C GLY A 297 -3.92 14.05 -46.75
N THR A 298 -2.94 13.82 -47.63
CA THR A 298 -1.60 14.44 -47.58
C THR A 298 -1.65 15.81 -48.25
N GLN A 299 -1.32 16.89 -47.54
CA GLN A 299 -1.34 18.26 -48.10
C GLN A 299 0.03 18.96 -48.05
N GLY A 300 1.09 18.29 -47.60
CA GLY A 300 2.45 18.82 -47.58
C GLY A 300 3.53 17.77 -47.26
N PRO A 301 4.82 18.17 -47.19
CA PRO A 301 5.94 17.27 -46.95
C PRO A 301 5.95 16.74 -45.51
N ILE A 302 5.97 15.41 -45.38
CA ILE A 302 6.00 14.68 -44.12
C ILE A 302 7.43 14.70 -43.54
N LYS A 303 7.57 14.97 -42.23
CA LYS A 303 8.83 14.96 -41.47
C LYS A 303 9.04 13.61 -40.77
N PRO A 304 10.29 13.17 -40.55
CA PRO A 304 10.57 11.93 -39.85
C PRO A 304 10.12 11.94 -38.38
N ASP A 305 9.77 10.77 -37.86
CA ASP A 305 9.51 10.55 -36.44
C ASP A 305 10.85 10.52 -35.67
N LEU A 306 11.14 11.63 -34.99
CA LEU A 306 12.32 11.82 -34.15
C LEU A 306 12.10 11.30 -32.72
N ILE A 307 10.85 11.07 -32.32
CA ILE A 307 10.49 10.64 -30.97
C ILE A 307 10.65 9.13 -30.82
N LYS A 308 10.26 8.34 -31.82
CA LYS A 308 10.35 6.86 -31.82
C LYS A 308 9.82 6.26 -30.50
N ARG A 309 8.73 6.83 -29.96
CA ARG A 309 8.08 6.49 -28.67
C ARG A 309 8.90 6.76 -27.40
N SER A 310 10.04 7.44 -27.51
CA SER A 310 10.77 8.02 -26.38
C SER A 310 10.14 9.36 -25.96
N PHE A 311 8.96 9.26 -25.33
CA PHE A 311 8.14 10.43 -24.98
C PHE A 311 8.72 11.33 -23.88
N SER A 312 9.61 10.77 -23.07
CA SER A 312 10.17 11.49 -21.93
C SER A 312 11.35 12.35 -22.39
N ALA A 313 11.41 13.57 -21.86
CA ALA A 313 12.59 14.42 -21.94
C ALA A 313 13.25 14.48 -20.56
N VAL A 314 14.57 14.66 -20.54
CA VAL A 314 15.33 14.84 -19.29
C VAL A 314 15.09 16.25 -18.74
N TYR A 315 15.12 17.25 -19.61
CA TYR A 315 14.94 18.65 -19.26
C TYR A 315 13.63 19.22 -19.83
N PRO A 316 13.03 20.24 -19.16
CA PRO A 316 11.89 20.96 -19.71
C PRO A 316 12.23 21.61 -21.05
N ASN A 317 11.22 21.84 -21.88
CA ASN A 317 11.32 22.53 -23.17
C ASN A 317 12.26 21.86 -24.20
N HIS A 318 12.52 20.55 -24.05
CA HIS A 318 13.29 19.77 -25.03
C HIS A 318 12.42 18.95 -25.97
N LYS A 319 11.23 18.52 -25.50
CA LYS A 319 10.25 17.82 -26.32
C LYS A 319 8.87 18.34 -25.99
N TRP A 320 8.20 18.92 -26.98
CA TRP A 320 6.82 19.37 -26.88
C TRP A 320 5.94 18.50 -27.76
N TYR A 321 4.74 18.24 -27.30
CA TYR A 321 3.74 17.47 -28.03
C TYR A 321 2.49 18.32 -28.21
N SER A 322 1.87 18.27 -29.39
CA SER A 322 0.61 18.96 -29.67
C SER A 322 -0.31 18.10 -30.53
N ASP A 323 -1.60 18.20 -30.26
CA ASP A 323 -2.68 17.61 -31.05
C ASP A 323 -3.96 18.45 -30.83
N ILE A 324 -5.01 18.25 -31.62
CA ILE A 324 -6.28 18.96 -31.48
C ILE A 324 -7.37 17.97 -31.08
N THR A 325 -8.10 18.29 -30.01
CA THR A 325 -9.26 17.51 -29.58
C THR A 325 -10.57 18.28 -29.75
N GLU A 326 -11.60 17.59 -30.23
CA GLU A 326 -12.98 18.10 -30.34
C GLU A 326 -13.79 17.86 -29.06
N PHE A 327 -14.59 18.84 -28.67
CA PHE A 327 -15.68 18.74 -27.70
C PHE A 327 -17.00 19.08 -28.39
N LYS A 328 -18.02 18.24 -28.22
CA LYS A 328 -19.34 18.41 -28.83
C LYS A 328 -20.41 18.64 -27.75
N LEU A 329 -21.05 19.80 -27.78
CA LEU A 329 -22.11 20.18 -26.83
C LEU A 329 -23.34 20.66 -27.60
N LYS A 330 -24.49 20.00 -27.39
CA LYS A 330 -25.79 20.40 -27.98
C LYS A 330 -25.74 20.71 -29.49
N GLY A 331 -25.04 19.86 -30.26
CA GLY A 331 -24.89 20.03 -31.71
C GLY A 331 -23.79 21.01 -32.13
N GLN A 332 -23.26 21.82 -31.22
CA GLN A 332 -22.14 22.72 -31.47
C GLN A 332 -20.81 22.07 -31.09
N LYS A 333 -19.71 22.63 -31.60
CA LYS A 333 -18.36 22.09 -31.41
C LYS A 333 -17.40 23.18 -30.98
N THR A 334 -16.47 22.82 -30.10
CA THR A 334 -15.28 23.61 -29.78
C THR A 334 -14.06 22.70 -29.78
N TYR A 335 -12.89 23.26 -30.06
CA TYR A 335 -11.64 22.55 -30.30
C TYR A 335 -10.59 23.08 -29.35
N LEU A 336 -9.84 22.19 -28.71
CA LEU A 336 -8.70 22.53 -27.86
C LEU A 336 -7.42 22.11 -28.57
N SER A 337 -6.47 23.03 -28.69
CA SER A 337 -5.10 22.79 -29.16
C SER A 337 -4.15 23.13 -28.02
N PRO A 338 -3.61 22.14 -27.28
CA PRO A 338 -2.63 22.36 -26.22
C PRO A 338 -1.22 21.90 -26.62
N ILE A 339 -0.21 22.49 -25.98
CA ILE A 339 1.17 22.01 -25.96
C ILE A 339 1.45 21.39 -24.61
N ILE A 340 1.93 20.16 -24.59
CA ILE A 340 2.37 19.47 -23.38
C ILE A 340 3.88 19.21 -23.41
N ASP A 341 4.55 19.48 -22.30
CA ASP A 341 5.99 19.25 -22.15
C ASP A 341 6.31 17.78 -21.82
N GLY A 342 7.29 17.20 -22.50
CA GLY A 342 7.66 15.78 -22.36
C GLY A 342 8.40 15.43 -21.06
N CYS A 343 8.98 16.40 -20.37
CA CYS A 343 9.66 16.18 -19.08
C CYS A 343 8.65 16.32 -17.93
N THR A 344 7.99 17.47 -17.86
CA THR A 344 7.15 17.90 -16.74
C THR A 344 5.69 17.49 -16.89
N GLN A 345 5.26 17.20 -18.12
CA GLN A 345 3.86 16.96 -18.49
C GLN A 345 2.93 18.12 -18.15
N GLU A 346 3.47 19.33 -18.06
CA GLU A 346 2.74 20.60 -17.95
C GLU A 346 2.10 20.93 -19.30
N ILE A 347 0.89 21.50 -19.28
CA ILE A 347 0.34 22.19 -20.44
C ILE A 347 0.94 23.59 -20.51
N VAL A 348 1.94 23.76 -21.38
CA VAL A 348 2.74 24.98 -21.52
C VAL A 348 1.90 26.14 -22.07
N SER A 349 1.11 25.83 -23.09
CA SER A 349 0.23 26.79 -23.78
C SER A 349 -0.96 26.05 -24.37
N TYR A 350 -2.06 26.76 -24.61
CA TYR A 350 -3.20 26.22 -25.30
C TYR A 350 -4.06 27.34 -25.91
N THR A 351 -4.85 26.97 -26.91
CA THR A 351 -5.93 27.80 -27.47
C THR A 351 -7.21 26.99 -27.62
N ILE A 352 -8.34 27.68 -27.44
CA ILE A 352 -9.67 27.12 -27.65
C ILE A 352 -10.33 27.90 -28.79
N SER A 353 -10.98 27.20 -29.71
CA SER A 353 -11.60 27.78 -30.91
C SER A 353 -12.84 26.99 -31.31
N ARG A 354 -13.84 27.66 -31.90
CA ARG A 354 -15.04 27.01 -32.45
C ARG A 354 -14.78 26.30 -33.79
N SER A 355 -13.60 26.48 -34.38
CA SER A 355 -13.15 25.73 -35.57
C SER A 355 -11.66 25.37 -35.49
N PRO A 356 -11.24 24.20 -36.01
CA PRO A 356 -9.87 23.73 -35.94
C PRO A 356 -9.05 24.31 -37.10
N ASN A 357 -8.83 25.62 -37.06
CA ASN A 357 -8.18 26.39 -38.12
C ASN A 357 -6.69 26.66 -37.83
N LEU A 358 -5.93 27.10 -38.84
CA LEU A 358 -4.49 27.39 -38.68
C LEU A 358 -4.21 28.50 -37.66
N LYS A 359 -5.10 29.51 -37.57
CA LYS A 359 -4.96 30.61 -36.62
C LYS A 359 -4.92 30.08 -35.18
N GLN A 360 -5.77 29.10 -34.84
CA GLN A 360 -5.77 28.46 -33.52
C GLN A 360 -4.38 27.90 -33.16
N THR A 361 -3.78 27.13 -34.07
CA THR A 361 -2.48 26.48 -33.87
C THR A 361 -1.35 27.51 -33.82
N MET A 362 -1.36 28.52 -34.69
CA MET A 362 -0.37 29.59 -34.68
C MET A 362 -0.45 30.45 -33.41
N ASP A 363 -1.64 30.79 -32.94
CA ASP A 363 -1.84 31.57 -31.72
C ASP A 363 -1.38 30.78 -30.47
N MET A 364 -1.57 29.46 -30.46
CA MET A 364 -1.05 28.58 -29.41
C MET A 364 0.47 28.59 -29.37
N LEU A 365 1.13 28.48 -30.54
CA LEU A 365 2.59 28.53 -30.66
C LEU A 365 3.15 29.87 -30.19
N ARG A 366 2.58 30.99 -30.64
CA ARG A 366 3.02 32.34 -30.23
C ARG A 366 2.93 32.50 -28.72
N LYS A 367 1.80 32.12 -28.11
CA LYS A 367 1.64 32.12 -26.65
C LYS A 367 2.65 31.25 -25.92
N ALA A 368 3.11 30.15 -26.53
CA ALA A 368 4.13 29.30 -25.92
C ALA A 368 5.52 29.94 -26.00
N TRP A 369 5.82 30.59 -27.13
CA TRP A 369 7.07 31.33 -27.35
C TRP A 369 7.21 32.51 -26.39
N ASP A 370 6.15 33.30 -26.22
CA ASP A 370 6.16 34.48 -25.33
C ASP A 370 6.49 34.10 -23.88
N LYS A 371 6.12 32.88 -23.46
CA LYS A 371 6.43 32.34 -22.13
C LYS A 371 7.83 31.73 -22.03
N HIS A 372 8.40 31.27 -23.14
CA HIS A 372 9.65 30.52 -23.19
C HIS A 372 10.48 30.95 -24.41
N PRO A 373 11.23 32.07 -24.31
CA PRO A 373 11.91 32.67 -25.47
C PRO A 373 13.16 31.90 -25.96
N ALA A 374 13.56 30.82 -25.27
CA ALA A 374 14.73 30.01 -25.63
C ALA A 374 14.34 28.55 -25.86
N LEU A 375 13.92 28.22 -27.09
CA LEU A 375 13.52 26.87 -27.51
C LEU A 375 14.45 26.26 -28.57
N ASN A 376 15.67 26.79 -28.71
CA ASN A 376 16.64 26.24 -29.67
C ASN A 376 16.91 24.76 -29.36
N GLY A 377 16.75 23.91 -30.36
CA GLY A 377 16.91 22.45 -30.20
C GLY A 377 15.69 21.73 -29.61
N LEU A 378 14.59 22.43 -29.34
CA LEU A 378 13.30 21.82 -29.00
C LEU A 378 12.83 20.92 -30.15
N ILE A 379 12.35 19.72 -29.82
CA ILE A 379 11.60 18.88 -30.75
C ILE A 379 10.11 19.13 -30.53
N PHE A 380 9.42 19.58 -31.56
CA PHE A 380 7.96 19.77 -31.54
C PHE A 380 7.29 18.62 -32.31
N HIS A 381 6.65 17.72 -31.58
CA HIS A 381 6.03 16.51 -32.12
C HIS A 381 4.51 16.65 -32.26
N THR A 382 3.98 16.32 -33.43
CA THR A 382 2.54 16.38 -33.73
C THR A 382 2.08 15.17 -34.52
N ASP A 383 0.77 15.03 -34.69
CA ASP A 383 0.24 14.17 -35.74
C ASP A 383 0.50 14.76 -37.14
N GLN A 384 0.05 14.05 -38.17
CA GLN A 384 0.08 14.52 -39.56
C GLN A 384 -1.15 15.39 -39.91
N GLY A 385 -1.71 16.14 -38.97
CA GLY A 385 -2.79 17.08 -39.23
C GLY A 385 -2.40 18.15 -40.26
N TRP A 386 -3.36 18.61 -41.07
CA TRP A 386 -3.08 19.59 -42.13
C TRP A 386 -2.53 20.91 -41.58
N GLN A 387 -2.91 21.30 -40.36
CA GLN A 387 -2.42 22.50 -39.69
C GLN A 387 -0.90 22.42 -39.45
N TYR A 388 -0.39 21.24 -39.10
CA TYR A 388 1.02 21.01 -38.81
C TYR A 388 1.87 20.77 -40.07
N GLN A 389 1.23 20.36 -41.18
CA GLN A 389 1.86 20.30 -42.51
C GLN A 389 1.94 21.68 -43.18
N ASN A 390 1.21 22.68 -42.69
CA ASN A 390 1.11 23.98 -43.31
C ASN A 390 2.47 24.71 -43.36
N ALA A 391 2.79 25.32 -44.50
CA ALA A 391 4.06 26.01 -44.73
C ALA A 391 4.32 27.14 -43.72
N GLN A 392 3.29 27.87 -43.29
CA GLN A 392 3.45 28.94 -42.29
C GLN A 392 3.88 28.38 -40.93
N PHE A 393 3.31 27.25 -40.53
CA PHE A 393 3.67 26.55 -39.28
C PHE A 393 5.11 26.02 -39.35
N GLN A 394 5.47 25.35 -40.45
CA GLN A 394 6.81 24.81 -40.65
C GLN A 394 7.89 25.91 -40.71
N ALA A 395 7.61 27.01 -41.42
CA ALA A 395 8.49 28.16 -41.49
C ALA A 395 8.67 28.80 -40.12
N TRP A 396 7.59 28.95 -39.35
CA TRP A 396 7.67 29.49 -37.99
C TRP A 396 8.57 28.62 -37.10
N LEU A 397 8.39 27.30 -37.07
CA LEU A 397 9.25 26.41 -36.27
C LEU A 397 10.72 26.52 -36.70
N LYS A 398 11.00 26.52 -38.00
CA LYS A 398 12.36 26.63 -38.55
C LYS A 398 13.03 27.95 -38.15
N ASN A 399 12.31 29.07 -38.24
CA ASN A 399 12.84 30.40 -37.91
C ASN A 399 13.16 30.57 -36.42
N HIS A 400 12.58 29.73 -35.56
CA HIS A 400 12.80 29.75 -34.11
C HIS A 400 13.70 28.60 -33.63
N GLY A 401 14.40 27.90 -34.52
CA GLY A 401 15.34 26.83 -34.16
C GLY A 401 14.67 25.56 -33.61
N ILE A 402 13.38 25.36 -33.89
CA ILE A 402 12.59 24.23 -33.39
C ILE A 402 12.53 23.13 -34.46
N SER A 403 12.90 21.92 -34.07
CA SER A 403 12.87 20.74 -34.94
C SER A 403 11.48 20.11 -34.94
N GLN A 404 10.77 20.18 -36.07
CA GLN A 404 9.49 19.49 -36.21
C GLN A 404 9.69 17.97 -36.28
N SER A 405 8.87 17.23 -35.55
CA SER A 405 8.69 15.79 -35.69
C SER A 405 7.20 15.49 -35.92
N MET A 406 6.90 14.50 -36.75
CA MET A 406 5.52 14.07 -36.96
C MET A 406 5.37 12.57 -36.76
N SER A 407 4.25 12.15 -36.18
CA SER A 407 3.92 10.74 -35.97
C SER A 407 3.71 10.02 -37.31
N ARG A 408 3.77 8.69 -37.30
CA ARG A 408 3.46 7.89 -38.49
C ARG A 408 1.95 7.90 -38.74
N LYS A 409 1.57 7.95 -40.02
CA LYS A 409 0.17 7.90 -40.44
C LYS A 409 -0.59 6.74 -39.77
N GLY A 410 -1.69 7.06 -39.09
CA GLY A 410 -2.58 6.07 -38.48
C GLY A 410 -2.04 5.36 -37.23
N ASN A 411 -0.94 5.83 -36.63
CA ASN A 411 -0.29 5.17 -35.50
C ASN A 411 -0.54 5.91 -34.18
N SER A 412 -1.66 5.61 -33.51
CA SER A 412 -2.01 6.25 -32.22
C SER A 412 -1.01 5.99 -31.08
N LEU A 413 -0.07 5.04 -31.26
CA LEU A 413 0.98 4.77 -30.28
C LEU A 413 2.06 5.85 -30.29
N ASP A 414 2.23 6.56 -31.40
CA ASP A 414 3.27 7.56 -31.57
C ASP A 414 2.83 8.92 -30.98
N ASP A 415 1.54 9.12 -30.70
CA ASP A 415 0.96 10.31 -30.05
C ASP A 415 0.48 10.04 -28.61
N GLY A 416 0.98 8.98 -27.98
CA GLY A 416 0.45 8.43 -26.73
C GLY A 416 0.43 9.40 -25.54
N LEU A 417 1.34 10.37 -25.50
CA LEU A 417 1.42 11.35 -24.41
C LEU A 417 0.24 12.34 -24.46
N MET A 418 -0.07 12.86 -25.65
CA MET A 418 -1.19 13.79 -25.84
C MET A 418 -2.54 13.07 -25.79
N ALA A 419 -2.65 11.89 -26.41
CA ALA A 419 -3.84 11.05 -26.29
C ALA A 419 -4.15 10.69 -24.82
N GLY A 420 -3.12 10.43 -24.03
CA GLY A 420 -3.24 10.22 -22.59
C GLY A 420 -3.79 11.43 -21.84
N PHE A 421 -3.31 12.64 -22.16
CA PHE A 421 -3.83 13.89 -21.60
C PHE A 421 -5.31 14.09 -21.96
N PHE A 422 -5.69 13.98 -23.22
CA PHE A 422 -7.09 14.14 -23.64
C PHE A 422 -8.03 13.14 -22.97
N GLY A 423 -7.59 11.88 -22.84
CA GLY A 423 -8.35 10.86 -22.13
C GLY A 423 -8.56 11.19 -20.65
N ILE A 424 -7.59 11.85 -20.01
CA ILE A 424 -7.71 12.33 -18.62
C ILE A 424 -8.66 13.53 -18.54
N LEU A 425 -8.42 14.56 -19.36
CA LEU A 425 -9.20 15.80 -19.41
C LEU A 425 -10.69 15.50 -19.62
N LYS A 426 -11.03 14.77 -20.69
CA LYS A 426 -12.42 14.48 -21.02
C LYS A 426 -13.10 13.64 -19.95
N ARG A 427 -12.41 12.67 -19.37
CA ARG A 427 -12.98 11.83 -18.32
C ARG A 427 -13.22 12.58 -17.01
N GLU A 428 -12.30 13.45 -16.61
CA GLU A 428 -12.38 14.12 -15.31
C GLU A 428 -13.23 15.41 -15.33
N MET A 429 -13.64 15.89 -16.50
CA MET A 429 -14.39 17.16 -16.62
C MET A 429 -15.59 17.11 -17.59
N PHE A 430 -15.56 16.29 -18.65
CA PHE A 430 -16.54 16.38 -19.73
C PHE A 430 -17.53 15.21 -19.77
N TYR A 431 -17.01 13.97 -19.86
CA TYR A 431 -17.84 12.78 -20.02
C TYR A 431 -18.71 12.51 -18.78
N GLY A 432 -20.03 12.47 -18.97
CA GLY A 432 -21.02 12.35 -17.91
C GLY A 432 -21.48 13.70 -17.34
N PHE A 433 -20.80 14.79 -17.70
CA PHE A 433 -21.07 16.14 -17.23
C PHE A 433 -21.59 17.05 -18.36
N GLU A 434 -21.80 16.53 -19.58
CA GLU A 434 -22.17 17.32 -20.75
C GLU A 434 -23.46 18.13 -20.54
N LYS A 435 -24.41 17.59 -19.77
CA LYS A 435 -25.68 18.26 -19.44
C LYS A 435 -25.54 19.43 -18.48
N GLN A 436 -24.41 19.55 -17.76
CA GLN A 436 -24.18 20.62 -16.79
C GLN A 436 -23.80 21.93 -17.49
N PHE A 437 -23.29 21.87 -18.72
CA PHE A 437 -22.93 23.04 -19.52
C PHE A 437 -24.14 23.56 -20.29
N LYS A 438 -24.49 24.83 -20.07
CA LYS A 438 -25.60 25.48 -20.77
C LYS A 438 -25.24 25.80 -22.22
N ASN A 439 -24.02 26.27 -22.46
CA ASN A 439 -23.53 26.74 -23.76
C ASN A 439 -22.02 26.45 -23.94
N LEU A 440 -21.48 26.74 -25.13
CA LEU A 440 -20.05 26.53 -25.41
C LEU A 440 -19.13 27.39 -24.53
N THR A 441 -19.52 28.61 -24.19
CA THR A 441 -18.68 29.50 -23.36
C THR A 441 -18.40 28.88 -21.99
N GLU A 442 -19.43 28.37 -21.31
CA GLU A 442 -19.27 27.67 -20.02
C GLU A 442 -18.36 26.43 -20.14
N LEU A 443 -18.42 25.71 -21.26
CA LEU A 443 -17.54 24.58 -21.52
C LEU A 443 -16.09 25.05 -21.76
N GLU A 444 -15.89 26.14 -22.47
CA GLU A 444 -14.58 26.74 -22.71
C GLU A 444 -13.94 27.21 -21.39
N ASP A 445 -14.71 27.83 -20.51
CA ASP A 445 -14.27 28.22 -19.17
C ASP A 445 -13.90 26.99 -18.32
N ALA A 446 -14.72 25.94 -18.34
CA ALA A 446 -14.41 24.69 -17.65
C ALA A 446 -13.14 24.00 -18.17
N ILE A 447 -12.82 24.14 -19.47
CA ILE A 447 -11.54 23.67 -20.04
C ILE A 447 -10.38 24.50 -19.47
N ARG A 448 -10.51 25.83 -19.39
CA ARG A 448 -9.47 26.71 -18.81
C ARG A 448 -9.21 26.36 -17.35
N ASP A 449 -10.26 26.28 -16.55
CA ASP A 449 -10.20 25.91 -15.13
C ASP A 449 -9.56 24.54 -14.93
N TYR A 450 -9.90 23.58 -15.81
CA TYR A 450 -9.31 22.26 -15.72
C TYR A 450 -7.81 22.27 -16.04
N ILE A 451 -7.37 23.02 -17.05
CA ILE A 451 -5.95 23.10 -17.40
C ILE A 451 -5.15 23.73 -16.27
N GLU A 452 -5.69 24.79 -15.64
CA GLU A 452 -5.09 25.39 -14.45
C GLU A 452 -4.99 24.37 -13.31
N TYR A 453 -6.10 23.71 -12.98
CA TYR A 453 -6.14 22.63 -11.99
C TYR A 453 -5.12 21.52 -12.32
N TYR A 454 -5.02 21.12 -13.59
CA TYR A 454 -4.14 20.06 -14.04
C TYR A 454 -2.67 20.42 -13.82
N ASN A 455 -2.27 21.66 -14.10
CA ASN A 455 -0.90 22.12 -13.94
C ASN A 455 -0.53 22.39 -12.48
N GLN A 456 -1.44 23.00 -11.71
CA GLN A 456 -1.12 23.55 -10.38
C GLN A 456 -1.52 22.66 -9.21
N LYS A 457 -2.57 21.84 -9.33
CA LYS A 457 -3.17 21.10 -8.19
C LYS A 457 -3.20 19.58 -8.41
N ARG A 458 -3.23 19.14 -9.67
CA ARG A 458 -3.40 17.72 -10.00
C ARG A 458 -2.09 16.96 -9.90
N ILE A 459 -1.87 16.27 -8.79
CA ILE A 459 -0.67 15.45 -8.60
C ILE A 459 -0.59 14.27 -9.57
N LYS A 460 0.64 13.90 -9.91
CA LYS A 460 0.95 12.72 -10.71
C LYS A 460 1.88 11.78 -9.96
N ILE A 461 1.43 10.54 -9.80
CA ILE A 461 2.25 9.48 -9.17
C ILE A 461 3.56 9.24 -9.95
N LYS A 462 3.55 9.37 -11.28
CA LYS A 462 4.76 9.29 -12.12
C LYS A 462 5.76 10.43 -11.83
N LEU A 463 5.28 11.58 -11.38
CA LEU A 463 6.09 12.74 -10.97
C LEU A 463 6.31 12.73 -9.45
N LYS A 464 6.43 11.55 -8.84
CA LYS A 464 6.65 11.36 -7.40
C LYS A 464 5.57 12.00 -6.50
N GLY A 465 4.37 12.23 -7.02
CA GLY A 465 3.27 12.86 -6.28
C GLY A 465 3.29 14.39 -6.33
N LEU A 466 4.12 14.99 -7.19
CA LEU A 466 4.12 16.41 -7.47
C LEU A 466 3.13 16.76 -8.59
N THR A 467 2.73 18.03 -8.63
CA THR A 467 2.00 18.61 -9.78
C THR A 467 2.97 18.87 -10.94
N PRO A 468 2.47 19.02 -12.18
CA PRO A 468 3.34 19.34 -13.32
C PRO A 468 4.22 20.59 -13.09
N LEU A 469 3.66 21.64 -12.48
CA LEU A 469 4.41 22.87 -12.18
C LEU A 469 5.41 22.69 -11.03
N GLU A 470 5.05 22.00 -9.95
CA GLU A 470 6.00 21.68 -8.88
C GLU A 470 7.17 20.85 -9.38
N TYR A 471 6.90 19.88 -10.26
CA TYR A 471 7.94 19.07 -10.87
C TYR A 471 8.82 19.91 -11.81
N ARG A 472 8.25 20.87 -12.55
CA ARG A 472 9.03 21.83 -13.34
C ARG A 472 9.98 22.63 -12.46
N GLN A 473 9.48 23.18 -11.35
CA GLN A 473 10.30 23.94 -10.40
C GLN A 473 11.44 23.09 -9.86
N LEU A 474 11.17 21.83 -9.48
CA LEU A 474 12.18 20.89 -8.99
C LEU A 474 13.27 20.56 -10.03
N VAL A 475 12.94 20.53 -11.32
CA VAL A 475 13.93 20.21 -12.37
C VAL A 475 14.74 21.44 -12.79
N LEU A 476 14.20 22.64 -12.56
CA LEU A 476 14.88 23.91 -12.84
C LEU A 476 15.68 24.47 -11.65
N SER A 477 15.41 23.97 -10.44
CA SER A 477 16.22 24.19 -9.23
C SER A 477 17.43 23.27 -9.20
#